data_AF-B6U8M2-F1
#
_entry.id   AF-B6U8M2-F1
#
_cell.length_a   1.000
_cell.length_b   1.000
_cell.length_c   1.000
_cell.angle_alpha   90.00
_cell.angle_beta   90.00
_cell.angle_gamma   90.00
#
_symmetry.space_group_name_H-M   'P 1'
#
loop_
_entity.id
_entity.type
_entity.pdbx_description
1 polymer ?
#
loop_
_entity_poly.entity_id
_entity_poly.type
_entity_poly.pdbx_seq_one_letter_code
_entity_poly.pdbx_strand_id
1 'polypeptide(L)'
;MQARVVVFPVKGLAWCFALPRASAAAPAADGALPRPTLRDLWRGISSGSRTAPEKAEAVVDFVADKMNRAWVGFGSAPEGSMKSRIHSFGLKLLSRVRPSEVLLKSVTKDVSALEIVHPASINSRLVRRRLRHIAVRGASVHKKFLYGSVCLLPVTSVFMVLPLPNIPFFWVLFRAYSHWRALQGSERLELLVSDCSDKWKVLEEKINSVKDGKPSENARNSPWKLRPSEKLDRFLEGRNLDEGLDCDTILSICQEYDLDKIDVLKYRDLL
;
A
#
# COMPACT_ATOMS: atom_id res chain seq x y z
N MET A 1 -3.35 -13.71 -4.37
CA MET A 1 -3.31 -12.76 -5.51
C MET A 1 -1.85 -12.49 -5.89
N GLN A 2 -1.55 -12.19 -7.14
CA GLN A 2 -0.19 -11.84 -7.57
C GLN A 2 -0.06 -10.31 -7.67
N ALA A 3 0.91 -9.72 -6.97
CA ALA A 3 1.23 -8.30 -7.08
C ALA A 3 2.45 -8.09 -7.97
N ARG A 4 2.41 -7.06 -8.81
CA ARG A 4 3.54 -6.64 -9.66
C ARG A 4 4.20 -5.42 -9.05
N VAL A 5 5.53 -5.41 -8.91
CA VAL A 5 6.30 -4.26 -8.43
C VAL A 5 7.30 -3.89 -9.50
N VAL A 6 7.26 -2.64 -9.96
CA VAL A 6 8.21 -2.08 -10.92
C VAL A 6 9.27 -1.31 -10.14
N VAL A 7 10.53 -1.63 -10.41
CA VAL A 7 11.69 -1.05 -9.72
C VAL A 7 12.66 -0.50 -10.75
N PHE A 8 13.05 0.76 -10.61
CA PHE A 8 14.05 1.39 -11.47
C PHE A 8 14.80 2.53 -10.75
N PRO A 9 16.07 2.80 -11.12
CA PRO A 9 16.80 3.96 -10.61
C PRO A 9 16.20 5.25 -11.19
N VAL A 10 16.08 6.29 -10.36
CA VAL A 10 15.52 7.59 -10.78
C VAL A 10 16.59 8.67 -10.88
N LYS A 11 17.43 8.79 -9.83
CA LYS A 11 18.51 9.77 -9.75
C LYS A 11 19.58 9.29 -8.78
N GLY A 12 20.79 9.02 -9.25
CA GLY A 12 21.91 8.49 -8.47
C GLY A 12 21.53 7.26 -7.63
N LEU A 13 21.46 7.43 -6.31
CA LEU A 13 21.10 6.38 -5.34
C LEU A 13 19.60 6.32 -5.01
N ALA A 14 18.76 7.19 -5.59
CA ALA A 14 17.31 7.14 -5.44
C ALA A 14 16.70 6.10 -6.39
N TRP A 15 15.95 5.18 -5.81
CA TRP A 15 15.27 4.09 -6.51
C TRP A 15 13.77 4.26 -6.34
N CYS A 16 13.04 4.16 -7.45
CA CYS A 16 11.59 4.09 -7.42
C CYS A 16 11.16 2.65 -7.20
N PHE A 17 10.22 2.48 -6.29
CA PHE A 17 9.50 1.23 -6.10
C PHE A 17 8.02 1.59 -6.21
N ALA A 18 7.36 1.12 -7.26
CA ALA A 18 5.96 1.40 -7.49
C ALA A 18 5.24 0.10 -7.86
N LEU A 19 4.03 -0.08 -7.34
CA LEU A 19 3.12 -1.07 -7.90
C LEU A 19 2.36 -0.39 -9.04
N PRO A 20 2.06 -1.10 -10.14
CA PRO A 20 1.03 -0.67 -11.06
C PRO A 20 -0.22 -0.30 -10.27
N ARG A 21 -0.92 0.74 -10.72
CA ARG A 21 -2.26 1.01 -10.25
C ARG A 21 -2.98 -0.33 -10.37
N ALA A 22 -3.49 -0.85 -9.25
CA ALA A 22 -4.42 -1.95 -9.35
C ALA A 22 -5.51 -1.41 -10.27
N SER A 23 -5.57 -1.92 -11.52
CA SER A 23 -6.55 -1.50 -12.54
C SER A 23 -7.79 -1.22 -11.75
N ALA A 24 -8.12 0.07 -11.63
CA ALA A 24 -9.18 0.50 -10.73
C ALA A 24 -10.33 -0.38 -11.16
N ALA A 25 -10.66 -1.39 -10.34
CA ALA A 25 -11.69 -2.34 -10.70
C ALA A 25 -12.83 -1.44 -11.11
N ALA A 26 -13.16 -1.47 -12.42
CA ALA A 26 -13.99 -0.45 -13.06
C ALA A 26 -15.10 -0.14 -12.07
N PRO A 27 -15.38 1.15 -11.74
CA PRO A 27 -16.28 1.50 -10.64
C PRO A 27 -17.46 0.57 -10.78
N ALA A 28 -17.56 -0.40 -9.85
CA ALA A 28 -18.36 -1.59 -10.12
C ALA A 28 -19.71 -1.08 -10.54
N ALA A 29 -20.05 -1.31 -11.81
CA ALA A 29 -21.26 -0.78 -12.42
C ALA A 29 -22.38 -1.03 -11.43
N ASP A 30 -23.15 0.01 -11.08
CA ASP A 30 -24.21 0.07 -10.07
C ASP A 30 -25.01 -1.23 -9.92
N GLY A 31 -24.42 -2.21 -9.23
CA GLY A 31 -24.72 -3.61 -9.44
C GLY A 31 -24.30 -4.45 -8.24
N ALA A 32 -25.14 -4.41 -7.22
CA ALA A 32 -25.43 -5.53 -6.33
C ALA A 32 -24.25 -6.22 -5.61
N LEU A 33 -23.52 -5.49 -4.77
CA LEU A 33 -22.98 -6.06 -3.53
C LEU A 33 -23.61 -5.36 -2.32
N PRO A 34 -24.04 -6.09 -1.26
CA PRO A 34 -24.76 -5.47 -0.16
C PRO A 34 -23.86 -4.46 0.55
N ARG A 35 -24.35 -3.23 0.61
CA ARG A 35 -23.72 -2.13 1.35
C ARG A 35 -23.60 -2.58 2.81
N PRO A 36 -22.39 -2.74 3.38
CA PRO A 36 -22.28 -3.19 4.75
C PRO A 36 -22.88 -2.12 5.65
N THR A 37 -24.02 -2.42 6.27
CA THR A 37 -24.62 -1.54 7.28
C THR A 37 -24.02 -1.84 8.64
N LEU A 38 -24.17 -0.89 9.59
CA LEU A 38 -23.78 -1.13 10.99
C LEU A 38 -24.46 -2.38 11.56
N ARG A 39 -25.66 -2.73 11.08
CA ARG A 39 -26.37 -3.95 11.45
C ARG A 39 -25.65 -5.20 10.96
N ASP A 40 -25.09 -5.18 9.75
CA ASP A 40 -24.34 -6.31 9.19
C ASP A 40 -23.00 -6.49 9.89
N LEU A 41 -22.32 -5.38 10.23
CA LEU A 41 -21.13 -5.39 11.07
C LEU A 41 -21.43 -5.99 12.45
N TRP A 42 -22.46 -5.47 13.12
CA TRP A 42 -22.82 -5.92 14.47
C TRP A 42 -23.24 -7.39 14.47
N ARG A 43 -23.98 -7.84 13.44
CA ARG A 43 -24.35 -9.25 13.23
C ARG A 43 -23.12 -10.14 13.00
N GLY A 44 -22.13 -9.68 12.24
CA GLY A 44 -20.87 -10.41 12.00
C GLY A 44 -19.95 -10.47 13.23
N ILE A 45 -20.01 -9.47 14.10
CA ILE A 45 -19.25 -9.44 15.38
C ILE A 45 -19.95 -10.30 16.44
N SER A 46 -21.29 -10.29 16.47
CA SER A 46 -22.09 -11.05 17.45
C SER A 46 -22.22 -12.53 17.08
N SER A 47 -22.12 -12.89 15.79
CA SER A 47 -21.98 -14.28 15.39
C SER A 47 -20.66 -14.84 15.94
N GLY A 48 -20.73 -15.91 16.74
CA GLY A 48 -19.57 -16.57 17.35
C GLY A 48 -18.61 -17.26 16.37
N SER A 49 -18.80 -17.08 15.06
CA SER A 49 -18.06 -17.77 14.00
C SER A 49 -16.70 -17.12 13.65
N ARG A 50 -16.44 -15.88 14.06
CA ARG A 50 -15.19 -15.16 13.71
C ARG A 50 -14.20 -15.12 14.87
N THR A 51 -12.92 -15.24 14.55
CA THR A 51 -11.84 -15.05 15.53
C THR A 51 -11.68 -13.57 15.92
N ALA A 52 -11.10 -13.28 17.10
CA ALA A 52 -10.85 -11.92 17.55
C ALA A 52 -10.12 -11.01 16.51
N PRO A 53 -9.07 -11.47 15.79
CA PRO A 53 -8.44 -10.66 14.76
C PRO A 53 -9.35 -10.41 13.55
N GLU A 54 -10.15 -11.38 13.12
CA GLU A 54 -11.10 -11.21 12.00
C GLU A 54 -12.20 -10.20 12.32
N LYS A 55 -12.67 -10.18 13.58
CA LYS A 55 -13.64 -9.17 14.03
C LYS A 55 -13.03 -7.76 13.98
N ALA A 56 -11.78 -7.62 14.42
CA ALA A 56 -11.06 -6.35 14.36
C ALA A 56 -10.83 -5.89 12.92
N GLU A 57 -10.44 -6.80 12.02
CA GLU A 57 -10.29 -6.49 10.59
C GLU A 57 -11.60 -6.03 9.97
N ALA A 58 -12.73 -6.71 10.26
CA ALA A 58 -14.03 -6.31 9.75
C ALA A 58 -14.46 -4.90 10.23
N VAL A 59 -14.20 -4.55 11.49
CA VAL A 59 -14.45 -3.20 12.02
C VAL A 59 -13.57 -2.18 11.30
N VAL A 60 -12.29 -2.48 11.14
CA VAL A 60 -11.33 -1.60 10.51
C VAL A 60 -11.69 -1.37 9.03
N ASP A 61 -12.06 -2.42 8.30
CA ASP A 61 -12.46 -2.32 6.90
C ASP A 61 -13.74 -1.51 6.73
N PHE A 62 -14.73 -1.69 7.61
CA PHE A 62 -15.95 -0.88 7.61
C PHE A 62 -15.67 0.61 7.87
N VAL A 63 -14.81 0.91 8.85
CA VAL A 63 -14.42 2.30 9.15
C VAL A 63 -13.66 2.90 7.97
N ALA A 64 -12.70 2.18 7.40
CA ALA A 64 -11.93 2.62 6.25
C ALA A 64 -12.81 2.91 5.03
N ASP A 65 -13.77 2.02 4.75
CA ASP A 65 -14.73 2.16 3.65
C ASP A 65 -15.67 3.36 3.86
N LYS A 66 -16.16 3.60 5.09
CA LYS A 66 -16.94 4.79 5.43
C LYS A 66 -16.13 6.08 5.29
N MET A 67 -14.86 6.08 5.72
CA MET A 67 -13.96 7.21 5.57
C MET A 67 -13.64 7.49 4.10
N ASN A 68 -13.40 6.45 3.30
CA ASN A 68 -13.12 6.57 1.88
C ASN A 68 -14.30 7.20 1.12
N ARG A 69 -15.53 6.78 1.43
CA ARG A 69 -16.75 7.41 0.90
C ARG A 69 -16.87 8.88 1.28
N ALA A 70 -16.66 9.21 2.56
CA ALA A 70 -16.70 10.58 3.02
C ALA A 70 -15.64 11.45 2.31
N TRP A 71 -14.44 10.90 2.12
CA TRP A 71 -13.34 11.53 1.40
C TRP A 71 -13.69 11.80 -0.07
N VAL A 72 -14.22 10.81 -0.79
CA VAL A 72 -14.71 10.98 -2.18
C VAL A 72 -15.81 12.04 -2.23
N GLY A 73 -16.75 12.03 -1.29
CA GLY A 73 -17.81 13.04 -1.18
C GLY A 73 -17.29 14.46 -0.88
N PHE A 74 -16.13 14.60 -0.23
CA PHE A 74 -15.47 15.90 -0.07
C PHE A 74 -14.78 16.38 -1.35
N GLY A 75 -14.28 15.46 -2.17
CA GLY A 75 -13.71 15.75 -3.48
C GLY A 75 -14.76 16.20 -4.51
N SER A 76 -15.99 15.68 -4.43
CA SER A 76 -17.11 16.08 -5.32
C SER A 76 -17.82 17.37 -4.90
N ALA A 77 -17.37 18.04 -3.82
CA ALA A 77 -18.01 19.27 -3.33
C ALA A 77 -17.63 20.49 -4.20
N PRO A 78 -18.53 21.48 -4.37
CA PRO A 78 -18.27 22.65 -5.20
C PRO A 78 -17.04 23.45 -4.75
N GLU A 79 -16.33 24.01 -5.72
CA GLU A 79 -15.10 24.78 -5.50
C GLU A 79 -15.37 26.01 -4.61
N GLY A 80 -14.63 26.12 -3.51
CA GLY A 80 -14.79 27.19 -2.52
C GLY A 80 -15.50 26.75 -1.23
N SER A 81 -16.15 25.58 -1.21
CA SER A 81 -16.74 25.01 0.00
C SER A 81 -15.67 24.64 1.03
N MET A 82 -15.99 24.71 2.33
CA MET A 82 -15.12 24.20 3.40
C MET A 82 -14.70 22.74 3.15
N LYS A 83 -15.57 21.94 2.53
CA LYS A 83 -15.28 20.55 2.15
C LYS A 83 -14.20 20.45 1.07
N SER A 84 -14.24 21.30 0.04
CA SER A 84 -13.21 21.32 -1.01
C SER A 84 -11.88 21.80 -0.44
N ARG A 85 -11.89 22.78 0.48
CA ARG A 85 -10.67 23.23 1.20
C ARG A 85 -10.07 22.12 2.07
N ILE A 86 -10.89 21.35 2.78
CA ILE A 86 -10.43 20.18 3.56
C ILE A 86 -9.85 19.12 2.63
N HIS A 87 -10.49 18.86 1.49
CA HIS A 87 -9.98 17.93 0.50
C HIS A 87 -8.62 18.38 -0.07
N SER A 88 -8.49 19.63 -0.50
CA SER A 88 -7.21 20.20 -0.97
C SER A 88 -6.13 20.19 0.09
N PHE A 89 -6.46 20.52 1.34
CA PHE A 89 -5.52 20.45 2.46
C PHE A 89 -5.07 19.03 2.74
N GLY A 90 -6.00 18.06 2.76
CA GLY A 90 -5.65 16.66 2.95
C GLY A 90 -4.85 16.10 1.77
N LEU A 91 -5.11 16.50 0.52
CA LEU A 91 -4.24 16.16 -0.62
C LEU A 91 -2.82 16.72 -0.43
N LYS A 92 -2.69 17.96 0.08
CA LYS A 92 -1.39 18.58 0.42
C LYS A 92 -0.67 17.89 1.58
N LEU A 93 -1.41 17.19 2.46
CA LEU A 93 -0.83 16.36 3.50
C LEU A 93 -0.47 14.96 2.97
N LEU A 94 -1.31 14.37 2.14
CA LEU A 94 -1.05 13.08 1.48
C LEU A 94 0.15 13.17 0.52
N SER A 95 0.36 14.32 -0.13
CA SER A 95 1.54 14.54 -0.98
C SER A 95 2.85 14.54 -0.19
N ARG A 96 2.82 14.83 1.12
CA ARG A 96 3.99 14.74 2.00
C ARG A 96 4.29 13.33 2.50
N VAL A 97 3.40 12.38 2.28
CA VAL A 97 3.61 11.00 2.68
C VAL A 97 4.74 10.41 1.85
N ARG A 98 5.69 9.73 2.52
CA ARG A 98 6.81 9.08 1.83
C ARG A 98 6.27 8.05 0.83
N PRO A 99 6.79 8.00 -0.39
CA PRO A 99 6.28 7.10 -1.41
C PRO A 99 6.50 5.62 -1.04
N SER A 100 7.50 5.32 -0.20
CA SER A 100 7.66 3.98 0.40
C SER A 100 6.47 3.56 1.25
N GLU A 101 5.80 4.48 1.94
CA GLU A 101 4.58 4.18 2.73
C GLU A 101 3.42 3.83 1.79
N VAL A 102 3.30 4.51 0.64
CA VAL A 102 2.27 4.22 -0.37
C VAL A 102 2.46 2.82 -0.95
N LEU A 103 3.70 2.46 -1.31
CA LEU A 103 4.04 1.11 -1.75
C LEU A 103 3.67 0.07 -0.69
N LEU A 104 4.08 0.25 0.56
CA LEU A 104 3.82 -0.72 1.61
C LEU A 104 2.33 -0.87 1.90
N LYS A 105 1.53 0.20 1.80
CA LYS A 105 0.06 0.11 1.95
C LYS A 105 -0.61 -0.65 0.81
N SER A 106 -0.06 -0.57 -0.40
CA SER A 106 -0.60 -1.26 -1.57
C SER A 106 -0.32 -2.77 -1.54
N VAL A 107 0.71 -3.22 -0.82
CA VAL A 107 0.96 -4.64 -0.58
C VAL A 107 -0.03 -5.15 0.47
N THR A 108 -1.09 -5.82 0.03
CA THR A 108 -2.09 -6.41 0.91
C THR A 108 -1.63 -7.76 1.50
N LYS A 109 -2.24 -8.18 2.61
CA LYS A 109 -1.97 -9.49 3.23
C LYS A 109 -2.23 -10.66 2.26
N ASP A 110 -3.18 -10.48 1.33
CA ASP A 110 -3.65 -11.51 0.38
C ASP A 110 -2.73 -11.70 -0.83
N VAL A 111 -1.66 -10.91 -0.93
CA VAL A 111 -0.63 -11.09 -1.95
C VAL A 111 0.13 -12.37 -1.64
N SER A 112 -0.07 -13.39 -2.46
CA SER A 112 0.55 -14.71 -2.35
C SER A 112 1.81 -14.82 -3.22
N ALA A 113 1.93 -13.99 -4.25
CA ALA A 113 3.12 -13.97 -5.10
C ALA A 113 3.50 -12.55 -5.52
N LEU A 114 4.81 -12.30 -5.64
CA LEU A 114 5.38 -11.00 -6.02
C LEU A 114 6.14 -11.10 -7.35
N GLU A 115 5.68 -10.41 -8.38
CA GLU A 115 6.39 -10.26 -9.64
C GLU A 115 7.18 -8.95 -9.63
N ILE A 116 8.51 -9.02 -9.60
CA ILE A 116 9.37 -7.84 -9.55
C ILE A 116 9.91 -7.58 -10.96
N VAL A 117 9.46 -6.49 -11.56
CA VAL A 117 9.95 -5.99 -12.86
C VAL A 117 11.12 -5.06 -12.61
N HIS A 118 12.27 -5.37 -13.19
CA HIS A 118 13.48 -4.57 -13.08
C HIS A 118 14.18 -4.45 -14.45
N PRO A 119 15.07 -3.45 -14.64
CA PRO A 119 15.86 -3.35 -15.86
C PRO A 119 16.79 -4.58 -15.93
N ALA A 120 16.93 -5.20 -17.10
CA ALA A 120 17.79 -6.36 -17.30
C ALA A 120 19.27 -6.03 -17.05
N SER A 121 19.67 -4.77 -17.25
CA SER A 121 21.02 -4.27 -16.92
C SER A 121 21.36 -4.36 -15.44
N ILE A 122 20.37 -4.40 -14.55
CA ILE A 122 20.57 -4.37 -13.10
C ILE A 122 20.52 -5.79 -12.51
N ASN A 123 21.50 -6.09 -11.64
CA ASN A 123 21.54 -7.35 -10.91
C ASN A 123 20.32 -7.52 -9.99
N SER A 124 19.56 -8.59 -10.21
CA SER A 124 18.36 -8.95 -9.44
C SER A 124 18.61 -9.11 -7.94
N ARG A 125 19.83 -9.50 -7.53
CA ARG A 125 20.23 -9.60 -6.11
C ARG A 125 20.25 -8.24 -5.41
N LEU A 126 20.64 -7.17 -6.13
CA LEU A 126 20.69 -5.82 -5.58
C LEU A 126 19.29 -5.25 -5.37
N VAL A 127 18.42 -5.40 -6.39
CA VAL A 127 17.00 -5.04 -6.33
C VAL A 127 16.36 -5.67 -5.10
N ARG A 128 16.60 -6.97 -4.92
CA ARG A 128 16.08 -7.73 -3.78
C ARG A 128 16.60 -7.24 -2.44
N ARG A 129 17.92 -7.02 -2.32
CA ARG A 129 18.53 -6.52 -1.08
C ARG A 129 17.93 -5.17 -0.68
N ARG A 130 17.74 -4.28 -1.66
CA ARG A 130 17.10 -2.97 -1.45
C ARG A 130 15.64 -3.10 -1.02
N LEU A 131 14.86 -3.96 -1.70
CA LEU A 131 13.47 -4.21 -1.36
C LEU A 131 13.31 -4.79 0.06
N ARG A 132 14.17 -5.75 0.42
CA ARG A 132 14.23 -6.31 1.78
C ARG A 132 14.53 -5.24 2.82
N HIS A 133 15.51 -4.39 2.54
CA HIS A 133 15.87 -3.29 3.44
C HIS A 133 14.71 -2.31 3.64
N ILE A 134 13.95 -1.99 2.58
CA ILE A 134 12.75 -1.15 2.67
C ILE A 134 11.67 -1.82 3.51
N ALA A 135 11.46 -3.13 3.33
CA ALA A 135 10.50 -3.89 4.12
C ALA A 135 10.84 -3.89 5.62
N VAL A 136 12.07 -4.28 5.98
CA VAL A 136 12.54 -4.35 7.38
C VAL A 136 12.54 -2.97 8.05
N ARG A 137 13.05 -1.95 7.34
CA ARG A 137 13.05 -0.57 7.84
C ARG A 137 11.62 -0.05 7.97
N GLY A 138 10.76 -0.34 6.99
CA GLY A 138 9.36 0.01 6.98
C GLY A 138 8.61 -0.56 8.17
N ALA A 139 8.78 -1.86 8.46
CA ALA A 139 8.15 -2.52 9.59
C ALA A 139 8.53 -1.86 10.92
N SER A 140 9.82 -1.65 11.16
CA SER A 140 10.30 -1.01 12.39
C SER A 140 9.82 0.43 12.55
N VAL A 141 9.80 1.21 11.47
CA VAL A 141 9.39 2.61 11.48
C VAL A 141 7.88 2.74 11.66
N HIS A 142 7.09 1.99 10.88
CA HIS A 142 5.63 2.05 10.97
C HIS A 142 5.09 1.49 12.28
N LYS A 143 5.76 0.51 12.88
CA LYS A 143 5.45 0.05 14.24
C LYS A 143 5.59 1.18 15.26
N LYS A 144 6.71 1.91 15.27
CA LYS A 144 6.92 3.05 16.18
C LYS A 144 5.88 4.15 16.00
N PHE A 145 5.61 4.55 14.75
CA PHE A 145 4.62 5.59 14.46
C PHE A 145 3.19 5.14 14.75
N LEU A 146 2.87 3.86 14.59
CA LEU A 146 1.58 3.30 14.98
C LEU A 146 1.36 3.44 16.49
N TYR A 147 2.30 2.97 17.32
CA TYR A 147 2.21 3.13 18.77
C TYR A 147 2.10 4.61 19.17
N GLY A 148 2.94 5.48 18.59
CA GLY A 148 2.86 6.92 18.85
C GLY A 148 1.51 7.53 18.48
N SER A 149 0.94 7.13 17.34
CA SER A 149 -0.39 7.63 16.92
C SER A 149 -1.50 7.12 17.83
N VAL A 150 -1.44 5.84 18.25
CA VAL A 150 -2.42 5.25 19.18
C VAL A 150 -2.36 5.92 20.56
N CYS A 151 -1.16 6.22 21.08
CA CYS A 151 -1.00 6.99 22.32
C CYS A 151 -1.55 8.42 22.20
N LEU A 152 -1.55 9.00 21.00
CA LEU A 152 -2.04 10.36 20.75
C LEU A 152 -3.57 10.43 20.54
N LEU A 153 -4.23 9.30 20.26
CA LEU A 153 -5.69 9.23 20.13
C LEU A 153 -6.46 9.73 21.36
N PRO A 154 -6.16 9.30 22.60
CA PRO A 154 -6.87 9.82 23.78
C PRO A 154 -6.61 11.31 24.01
N VAL A 155 -5.42 11.81 23.67
CA VAL A 155 -5.10 13.24 23.78
C VAL A 155 -5.91 14.04 22.77
N THR A 156 -6.02 13.55 21.54
CA THR A 156 -6.79 14.21 20.49
C THR A 156 -8.30 14.07 20.64
N SER A 157 -8.79 13.05 21.35
CA SER A 157 -10.21 12.87 21.61
C SER A 157 -10.78 13.95 22.54
N VAL A 158 -9.97 14.53 23.42
CA VAL A 158 -10.37 15.69 24.26
C VAL A 158 -10.81 16.86 23.39
N PHE A 159 -10.12 17.09 22.26
CA PHE A 159 -10.49 18.15 21.32
C PHE A 159 -11.80 17.85 20.56
N MET A 160 -12.32 16.62 20.61
CA MET A 160 -13.58 16.24 20.00
C MET A 160 -14.80 16.93 20.66
N VAL A 161 -14.64 17.36 21.91
CA VAL A 161 -15.67 18.05 22.69
C VAL A 161 -15.88 19.50 22.22
N LEU A 162 -14.90 20.08 21.50
CA LEU A 162 -15.01 21.44 20.98
C LEU A 162 -15.89 21.47 19.71
N PRO A 163 -16.67 22.55 19.48
CA PRO A 163 -17.53 22.70 18.30
C PRO A 163 -16.75 22.95 16.99
N LEU A 164 -15.43 22.82 17.01
CA LEU A 164 -14.57 22.98 15.84
C LEU A 164 -14.58 21.71 14.98
N PRO A 165 -14.30 21.81 13.67
CA PRO A 165 -14.12 20.63 12.84
C PRO A 165 -12.94 19.81 13.42
N ASN A 166 -13.23 18.59 13.88
CA ASN A 166 -12.31 17.67 14.58
C ASN A 166 -11.20 17.08 13.67
N ILE A 167 -10.62 17.92 12.81
CA ILE A 167 -9.55 17.61 11.86
C ILE A 167 -8.33 16.97 12.55
N PRO A 168 -7.86 17.44 13.74
CA PRO A 168 -6.70 16.83 14.40
C PRO A 168 -6.95 15.37 14.77
N PHE A 169 -8.13 15.08 15.33
CA PHE A 169 -8.51 13.72 15.71
C PHE A 169 -8.61 12.81 14.48
N PHE A 170 -9.33 13.24 13.43
CA PHE A 170 -9.45 12.46 12.20
C PHE A 170 -8.11 12.26 11.51
N TRP A 171 -7.19 13.23 11.58
CA TRP A 171 -5.84 13.10 11.04
C TRP A 171 -5.03 12.06 11.81
N VAL A 172 -5.02 12.09 13.14
CA VAL A 172 -4.30 11.08 13.95
C VAL A 172 -4.88 9.68 13.72
N LEU A 173 -6.20 9.56 13.63
CA LEU A 173 -6.88 8.31 13.31
C LEU A 173 -6.48 7.79 11.92
N PHE A 174 -6.50 8.65 10.91
CA PHE A 174 -6.03 8.32 9.56
C PHE A 174 -4.56 7.89 9.57
N ARG A 175 -3.69 8.59 10.32
CA ARG A 175 -2.27 8.23 10.43
C ARG A 175 -2.05 6.90 11.15
N ALA A 176 -2.82 6.61 12.20
CA ALA A 176 -2.79 5.32 12.87
C ALA A 176 -3.20 4.20 11.90
N TYR A 177 -4.31 4.36 11.16
CA TYR A 177 -4.75 3.40 10.15
C TYR A 177 -3.72 3.21 9.03
N SER A 178 -3.18 4.32 8.49
CA SER A 178 -2.17 4.30 7.42
C SER A 178 -0.91 3.54 7.85
N HIS A 179 -0.43 3.79 9.07
CA HIS A 179 0.73 3.09 9.61
C HIS A 179 0.45 1.63 9.95
N TRP A 180 -0.74 1.31 10.45
CA TRP A 180 -1.15 -0.08 10.65
C TRP A 180 -1.20 -0.83 9.31
N ARG A 181 -1.80 -0.25 8.27
CA ARG A 181 -1.87 -0.87 6.94
C ARG A 181 -0.49 -1.03 6.31
N ALA A 182 0.36 0.00 6.40
CA ALA A 182 1.73 -0.06 5.92
C ALA A 182 2.58 -1.10 6.67
N LEU A 183 2.38 -1.25 7.98
CA LEU A 183 3.04 -2.26 8.80
C LEU A 183 2.70 -3.67 8.30
N GLN A 184 1.41 -3.97 8.13
CA GLN A 184 0.94 -5.26 7.61
C GLN A 184 1.54 -5.57 6.23
N GLY A 185 1.58 -4.59 5.33
CA GLY A 185 2.20 -4.77 4.02
C GLY A 185 3.71 -4.91 4.06
N SER A 186 4.39 -4.25 5.00
CA SER A 186 5.84 -4.39 5.20
C SER A 186 6.25 -5.75 5.77
N GLU A 187 5.50 -6.27 6.74
CA GLU A 187 5.70 -7.62 7.27
C GLU A 187 5.43 -8.66 6.18
N ARG A 188 4.37 -8.45 5.38
CA ARG A 188 4.06 -9.32 4.24
C ARG A 188 5.16 -9.29 3.19
N LEU A 189 5.64 -8.11 2.83
CA LEU A 189 6.72 -7.93 1.87
C LEU A 189 8.04 -8.52 2.39
N GLU A 190 8.33 -8.37 3.68
CA GLU A 190 9.51 -8.97 4.31
C GLU A 190 9.46 -10.50 4.22
N LEU A 191 8.30 -11.10 4.51
CA LEU A 191 8.08 -12.54 4.35
C LEU A 191 8.25 -12.97 2.88
N LEU A 192 7.67 -12.22 1.94
CA LEU A 192 7.77 -12.50 0.50
C LEU A 192 9.16 -12.27 -0.07
N VAL A 193 10.04 -11.51 0.58
CA VAL A 193 11.39 -11.23 0.06
C VAL A 193 12.45 -12.05 0.78
N SER A 194 12.12 -12.63 1.94
CA SER A 194 13.02 -13.49 2.72
C SER A 194 13.11 -14.90 2.13
N ASP A 195 14.33 -15.46 2.04
CA ASP A 195 14.63 -16.80 1.51
C ASP A 195 14.08 -17.97 2.36
N CYS A 196 13.33 -17.71 3.42
CA CYS A 196 12.97 -18.72 4.39
C CYS A 196 11.82 -19.60 3.86
N SER A 197 12.19 -20.62 3.09
CA SER A 197 11.38 -21.77 2.70
C SER A 197 10.47 -22.25 3.85
N ASP A 198 11.00 -22.29 5.08
CA ASP A 198 10.27 -22.82 6.23
C ASP A 198 9.18 -21.89 6.77
N LYS A 199 9.42 -20.57 6.82
CA LYS A 199 8.38 -19.59 7.22
C LYS A 199 7.25 -19.53 6.20
N TRP A 200 7.59 -19.71 4.92
CA TRP A 200 6.61 -19.75 3.84
C TRP A 200 5.73 -21.00 3.94
N LYS A 201 6.33 -22.19 4.13
CA LYS A 201 5.60 -23.46 4.29
C LYS A 201 4.59 -23.41 5.45
N VAL A 202 5.00 -22.91 6.61
CA VAL A 202 4.11 -22.76 7.78
C VAL A 202 2.93 -21.83 7.48
N LEU A 203 3.16 -20.76 6.71
CA LEU A 203 2.09 -19.85 6.33
C LEU A 203 1.17 -20.45 5.27
N GLU A 204 1.72 -21.17 4.30
CA GLU A 204 0.97 -21.87 3.26
C GLU A 204 0.08 -22.96 3.85
N GLU A 205 0.60 -23.74 4.81
CA GLU A 205 -0.19 -24.68 5.61
C GLU A 205 -1.32 -23.98 6.37
N LYS A 206 -1.05 -22.82 6.98
CA LYS A 206 -2.06 -22.04 7.71
C LYS A 206 -3.11 -21.39 6.80
N ILE A 207 -2.75 -21.03 5.57
CA ILE A 207 -3.68 -20.51 4.56
C ILE A 207 -4.54 -21.65 3.99
N ASN A 208 -3.93 -22.81 3.76
CA ASN A 208 -4.60 -24.00 3.24
C ASN A 208 -5.50 -24.66 4.30
N SER A 209 -5.15 -24.60 5.59
CA SER A 209 -6.02 -25.09 6.67
C SER A 209 -7.30 -24.25 6.85
N VAL A 210 -7.32 -23.03 6.30
CA VAL A 210 -8.50 -22.14 6.30
C VAL A 210 -9.35 -22.34 5.03
N LYS A 211 -8.83 -23.02 4.01
CA LYS A 211 -9.55 -23.35 2.78
C LYS A 211 -9.59 -24.86 2.61
N ASP A 212 -10.66 -25.50 3.08
CA ASP A 212 -10.93 -26.91 2.81
C ASP A 212 -10.89 -27.19 1.29
N GLY A 213 -9.77 -27.75 0.82
CA GLY A 213 -9.53 -28.03 -0.58
C GLY A 213 -8.16 -28.69 -0.79
N LYS A 214 -8.18 -29.90 -1.37
CA LYS A 214 -7.05 -30.80 -1.62
C LYS A 214 -5.72 -30.12 -2.00
N PRO A 215 -4.57 -30.63 -1.52
CA PRO A 215 -3.26 -30.15 -1.95
C PRO A 215 -2.98 -30.62 -3.38
N SER A 216 -2.86 -29.67 -4.31
CA SER A 216 -2.27 -29.91 -5.62
C SER A 216 -0.76 -29.92 -5.48
N GLU A 217 -0.14 -31.10 -5.63
CA GLU A 217 1.30 -31.25 -5.82
C GLU A 217 1.73 -30.47 -7.07
N ASN A 218 2.31 -29.29 -6.90
CA ASN A 218 3.27 -28.65 -7.82
C ASN A 218 3.57 -27.22 -7.35
N ALA A 219 4.74 -27.01 -6.73
CA ALA A 219 5.63 -25.87 -7.00
C ALA A 219 6.72 -25.73 -5.93
N ARG A 220 7.93 -26.22 -6.23
CA ARG A 220 9.19 -25.66 -5.69
C ARG A 220 9.48 -24.26 -6.28
N ASN A 221 8.46 -23.41 -6.40
CA ASN A 221 8.63 -22.09 -7.00
C ASN A 221 8.67 -21.07 -5.86
N SER A 222 9.76 -20.31 -5.78
CA SER A 222 9.82 -19.15 -4.88
C SER A 222 8.57 -18.29 -5.09
N PRO A 223 7.96 -17.74 -4.02
CA PRO A 223 6.75 -16.93 -4.13
C PRO A 223 7.00 -15.60 -4.85
N TRP A 224 8.22 -15.34 -5.31
CA TRP A 224 8.57 -14.22 -6.16
C TRP A 224 9.10 -14.66 -7.52
N LYS A 225 8.69 -13.94 -8.57
CA LYS A 225 9.21 -14.08 -9.92
C LYS A 225 9.90 -12.78 -10.32
N LEU A 226 11.20 -12.83 -10.57
CA LEU A 226 11.97 -11.71 -11.11
C LEU A 226 11.76 -11.70 -12.62
N ARG A 227 11.29 -10.58 -13.17
CA ARG A 227 11.16 -10.36 -14.61
C ARG A 227 12.10 -9.24 -15.04
N PRO A 228 13.23 -9.56 -15.70
CA PRO A 228 14.03 -8.54 -16.37
C PRO A 228 13.20 -7.94 -17.51
N SER A 229 13.30 -6.63 -17.71
CA SER A 229 12.56 -5.91 -18.73
C SER A 229 13.48 -5.06 -19.60
N GLU A 230 13.74 -5.53 -20.82
CA GLU A 230 14.53 -4.81 -21.83
C GLU A 230 13.86 -3.50 -22.28
N LYS A 231 12.54 -3.41 -22.16
CA LYS A 231 11.79 -2.16 -22.41
C LYS A 231 12.19 -1.08 -21.40
N LEU A 232 12.35 -1.47 -20.12
CA LEU A 232 12.78 -0.56 -19.08
C LEU A 232 14.23 -0.14 -19.29
N ASP A 233 15.10 -1.05 -19.76
CA ASP A 233 16.47 -0.69 -20.14
C ASP A 233 16.51 0.33 -21.27
N ARG A 234 15.68 0.18 -22.30
CA ARG A 234 15.60 1.17 -23.41
C ARG A 234 15.23 2.58 -22.95
N PHE A 235 14.42 2.73 -21.90
CA PHE A 235 14.13 4.04 -21.32
C PHE A 235 15.31 4.62 -20.52
N LEU A 236 16.23 3.76 -20.08
CA LEU A 236 17.39 4.11 -19.26
C LEU A 236 18.71 4.21 -20.07
N GLU A 237 18.77 3.59 -21.25
CA GLU A 237 19.95 3.57 -22.13
C GLU A 237 20.34 4.99 -22.57
N GLY A 238 21.62 5.34 -22.40
CA GLY A 238 22.20 6.61 -22.83
C GLY A 238 21.92 7.82 -21.92
N ARG A 239 21.34 7.61 -20.72
CA ARG A 239 21.03 8.69 -19.77
C ARG A 239 22.00 8.70 -18.59
N ASN A 240 22.55 9.88 -18.25
CA ASN A 240 23.34 10.06 -17.04
C ASN A 240 22.42 9.99 -15.80
N LEU A 241 22.43 8.85 -15.12
CA LEU A 241 21.65 8.65 -13.88
C LEU A 241 22.01 9.65 -12.78
N ASP A 242 23.16 10.31 -12.86
CA ASP A 242 23.60 11.35 -11.93
C ASP A 242 22.77 12.65 -12.03
N GLU A 243 22.33 13.02 -13.24
CA GLU A 243 21.46 14.19 -13.45
C GLU A 243 20.00 13.88 -13.10
N GLY A 244 19.61 12.61 -13.26
CA GLY A 244 18.28 12.08 -12.97
C GLY A 244 17.39 11.98 -14.20
N LEU A 245 16.30 11.21 -14.10
CA LEU A 245 15.37 11.01 -15.20
C LEU A 245 14.54 12.27 -15.51
N ASP A 246 14.49 12.62 -16.80
CA ASP A 246 13.61 13.64 -17.35
C ASP A 246 12.14 13.36 -17.03
N CYS A 247 11.35 14.43 -16.87
CA CYS A 247 9.90 14.32 -16.63
C CYS A 247 9.18 13.52 -17.73
N ASP A 248 9.61 13.67 -18.99
CA ASP A 248 8.97 13.03 -20.14
C ASP A 248 9.26 11.52 -20.21
N THR A 249 10.47 11.12 -19.80
CA THR A 249 10.83 9.70 -19.66
C THR A 249 10.04 9.06 -18.51
N ILE A 250 9.93 9.76 -17.37
CA ILE A 250 9.10 9.30 -16.25
C ILE A 250 7.65 9.12 -16.69
N LEU A 251 7.11 10.06 -17.47
CA LEU A 251 5.76 9.96 -18.02
C LEU A 251 5.59 8.73 -18.92
N SER A 252 6.54 8.48 -19.80
CA SER A 252 6.53 7.34 -20.73
C SER A 252 6.56 6.00 -19.95
N ILE A 253 7.41 5.90 -18.92
CA ILE A 253 7.46 4.72 -18.04
C ILE A 253 6.14 4.57 -17.26
N CYS A 254 5.56 5.66 -16.77
CA CYS A 254 4.30 5.61 -16.04
C CYS A 254 3.14 5.13 -16.93
N GLN A 255 3.14 5.50 -18.21
CA GLN A 255 2.13 5.04 -19.16
C GLN A 255 2.28 3.55 -19.50
N GLU A 256 3.51 3.08 -19.74
CA GLU A 256 3.78 1.68 -20.11
C GLU A 256 3.45 0.70 -18.97
N TYR A 257 3.72 1.08 -17.73
CA TYR A 257 3.57 0.21 -16.55
C TYR A 257 2.40 0.58 -15.63
N ASP A 258 1.53 1.51 -16.06
CA ASP A 258 0.37 2.02 -15.31
C ASP A 258 0.75 2.50 -13.90
N LEU A 259 1.80 3.33 -13.79
CA LEU A 259 2.29 3.86 -12.52
C LEU A 259 1.73 5.25 -12.23
N ASP A 260 1.62 5.60 -10.95
CA ASP A 260 1.27 6.96 -10.55
C ASP A 260 2.46 7.91 -10.71
N LYS A 261 2.34 8.85 -11.66
CA LYS A 261 3.34 9.90 -11.95
C LYS A 261 3.75 10.65 -10.68
N ILE A 262 2.79 11.00 -9.83
CA ILE A 262 3.05 11.84 -8.65
C ILE A 262 3.96 11.10 -7.67
N ASP A 263 3.78 9.81 -7.51
CA ASP A 263 4.60 9.01 -6.60
C ASP A 263 5.99 8.75 -7.15
N VAL A 264 6.15 8.56 -8.47
CA VAL A 264 7.47 8.44 -9.10
C VAL A 264 8.26 9.74 -9.00
N LEU A 265 7.62 10.89 -9.22
CA LEU A 265 8.27 12.19 -9.09
C LEU A 265 8.75 12.46 -7.66
N LYS A 266 7.98 12.04 -6.63
CA LYS A 266 8.46 12.12 -5.24
C LYS A 266 9.75 11.35 -5.02
N TYR A 267 9.96 10.21 -5.67
CA TYR A 267 11.23 9.48 -5.55
C TYR A 267 12.42 10.24 -6.13
N ARG A 268 12.19 11.07 -7.16
CA ARG A 268 13.22 11.95 -7.73
C ARG A 268 13.55 13.11 -6.79
N ASP A 269 12.54 13.70 -6.19
CA ASP A 269 12.65 14.94 -5.38
C ASP A 269 13.02 14.67 -3.91
N LEU A 270 13.22 13.40 -3.51
CA LEU A 270 13.62 12.99 -2.16
C LEU A 270 15.12 13.11 -1.87
N LEU A 271 15.93 13.49 -2.87
CA LEU A 271 17.35 13.80 -2.77
C LEU A 271 17.57 15.32 -2.82
#